data_AF-E9IU90-F1
#
_entry.id   AF-E9IU90-F1
#
_cell.length_a   1.000
_cell.length_b   1.000
_cell.length_c   1.000
_cell.angle_alpha   90.00
_cell.angle_beta   90.00
_cell.angle_gamma   90.00
#
_symmetry.space_group_name_H-M   'P 1'
#
loop_
_entity.id
_entity.type
_entity.pdbx_description
1 polymer ?
#
loop_
_entity_poly.entity_id
_entity_poly.type
_entity_poly.pdbx_seq_one_letter_code
_entity_poly.pdbx_strand_id
1 'polypeptide(L)'
;MSIYQEHHPELTDCQPTIKFIQRINRLIEVMMSRTPVKSLRFNSDKEAYNYVYLMTARLNQDALERFFGLVRDVCGSNDHPFSTLFSQKFRLISTYSLIKSCEGSNVAEDKMIHSLLHFSNIPTSQAGRLN
;
A
#
# COMPACT_ATOMS: atom_id res chain seq x y z
N MET A 1 6.15 26.42 15.67
CA MET A 1 5.37 27.68 15.78
C MET A 1 5.14 28.11 17.21
N SER A 2 4.71 27.24 18.15
CA SER A 2 4.59 27.64 19.57
C SER A 2 5.93 28.08 20.19
N ILE A 3 7.03 27.38 19.85
CA ILE A 3 8.39 27.67 20.34
C ILE A 3 8.87 29.09 19.93
N TYR A 4 8.36 29.63 18.82
CA TYR A 4 8.78 30.93 18.28
C TYR A 4 7.97 32.11 18.83
N GLN A 5 6.81 31.87 19.45
CA GLN A 5 6.01 32.92 20.08
C GLN A 5 6.70 33.54 21.29
N GLU A 6 7.51 32.77 22.01
CA GLU A 6 8.27 33.25 23.17
C GLU A 6 9.42 34.20 22.76
N HIS A 7 9.90 34.08 21.52
CA HIS A 7 11.09 34.79 21.04
C HIS A 7 10.76 36.00 20.14
N HIS A 8 9.52 36.09 19.62
CA HIS A 8 9.09 37.17 18.72
C HIS A 8 7.70 37.70 19.11
N PRO A 9 7.62 38.91 19.72
CA PRO A 9 6.35 39.49 20.18
C PRO A 9 5.36 39.81 19.04
N GLU A 10 5.86 39.94 17.81
CA GLU A 10 5.05 40.14 16.59
C GLU A 10 4.18 38.92 16.23
N LEU A 11 4.48 37.74 16.78
CA LEU A 11 3.74 36.49 16.54
C LEU A 11 2.66 36.22 17.59
N THR A 12 2.26 37.22 18.37
CA THR A 12 1.25 37.06 19.43
C THR A 12 -0.14 36.70 18.89
N ASP A 13 -0.48 37.11 17.67
CA ASP A 13 -1.76 36.85 17.01
C ASP A 13 -1.84 35.50 16.28
N CYS A 14 -0.76 34.71 16.20
CA CYS A 14 -0.74 33.50 15.37
C CYS A 14 -1.43 32.26 15.98
N GLN A 15 -2.10 32.42 17.13
CA GLN A 15 -2.86 31.36 17.81
C GLN A 15 -3.90 30.65 16.92
N PRO A 16 -4.71 31.35 16.09
CA PRO A 16 -5.66 30.70 15.19
C PRO A 16 -4.96 29.80 14.17
N THR A 17 -3.84 30.26 13.61
CA THR A 17 -3.03 29.51 12.65
C THR A 17 -2.44 28.26 13.28
N ILE A 18 -1.94 28.34 14.51
CA ILE A 18 -1.44 27.19 15.26
C ILE A 18 -2.55 26.15 15.45
N LYS A 19 -3.75 26.57 15.89
CA LYS A 19 -4.90 25.68 16.06
C LYS A 19 -5.33 25.04 14.74
N PHE A 20 -5.31 25.80 13.65
CA PHE A 20 -5.61 25.28 12.31
C PHE A 20 -4.61 24.19 11.89
N ILE A 21 -3.30 24.47 11.99
CA ILE A 21 -2.25 23.51 11.66
C ILE A 21 -2.39 22.23 12.51
N GLN A 22 -2.64 22.37 13.81
CA GLN A 22 -2.86 21.22 14.69
C GLN A 22 -4.07 20.37 14.26
N ARG A 23 -5.17 21.01 13.84
CA ARG A 23 -6.35 20.30 13.32
C ARG A 23 -6.04 19.57 12.02
N ILE A 24 -5.34 20.21 11.09
CA ILE A 24 -4.93 19.61 9.82
C ILE A 24 -3.98 18.43 10.05
N ASN A 25 -2.99 18.57 10.93
CA ASN A 25 -2.07 17.48 11.27
C ASN A 25 -2.82 16.30 11.88
N ARG A 26 -3.76 16.56 12.79
CA ARG A 26 -4.59 15.49 13.38
C ARG A 26 -5.45 14.79 12.33
N LEU A 27 -6.00 15.53 11.37
CA LEU A 27 -6.74 14.97 10.25
C LEU A 27 -5.85 14.08 9.38
N ILE A 28 -4.66 14.55 9.01
CA ILE A 28 -3.68 13.78 8.21
C ILE A 28 -3.28 12.50 8.96
N GLU A 29 -2.99 12.59 10.25
CA GLU A 29 -2.64 11.41 11.07
C GLU A 29 -3.77 10.36 11.07
N VAL A 30 -5.01 10.79 11.23
CA VAL A 30 -6.17 9.89 11.18
C VAL A 30 -6.34 9.31 9.79
N MET A 31 -6.14 10.09 8.72
CA MET A 31 -6.26 9.61 7.33
C MET A 31 -5.12 8.68 6.90
N MET A 32 -3.91 8.85 7.46
CA MET A 32 -2.73 8.07 7.14
C MET A 32 -2.41 6.99 8.20
N SER A 33 -3.39 6.64 9.03
CA SER A 33 -3.18 5.66 10.10
C SER A 33 -2.89 4.26 9.56
N ARG A 34 -1.68 3.78 9.88
CA ARG A 34 -1.20 2.43 9.57
C ARG A 34 -1.30 1.45 10.74
N THR A 35 -1.69 1.93 11.93
CA THR A 35 -1.74 1.13 13.15
C THR A 35 -3.16 1.14 13.75
N PRO A 36 -3.57 0.04 14.40
CA PRO A 36 -4.91 -0.09 14.98
C PRO A 36 -5.15 0.84 16.19
N VAL A 37 -4.11 1.46 16.74
CA VAL A 37 -4.22 2.40 17.86
C VAL A 37 -4.77 3.74 17.40
N LYS A 38 -4.37 4.19 16.21
CA LYS A 38 -4.79 5.48 15.62
C LYS A 38 -5.87 5.32 14.53
N SER A 39 -6.37 4.11 14.30
CA SER A 39 -7.36 3.80 13.27
C SER A 39 -8.74 4.33 13.64
N LEU A 40 -9.58 4.59 12.63
CA LEU A 40 -10.98 4.91 12.84
C LEU A 40 -11.70 3.70 13.44
N ARG A 41 -12.48 3.93 14.49
CA ARG A 41 -13.35 2.94 15.12
C ARG A 41 -14.81 3.30 14.81
N PHE A 42 -15.60 2.29 14.46
CA PHE A 42 -17.04 2.47 14.29
C PHE A 42 -17.71 2.46 15.66
N ASN A 43 -18.65 3.39 15.86
CA ASN A 43 -19.48 3.49 17.07
C ASN A 43 -20.94 3.11 16.79
N SER A 44 -21.22 2.46 15.65
CA SER A 44 -22.57 2.16 15.20
C SER A 44 -22.95 0.71 15.44
N ASP A 45 -24.05 0.48 16.16
CA ASP A 45 -24.64 -0.83 16.47
C ASP A 45 -25.26 -1.56 15.25
N LYS A 46 -24.96 -1.12 14.03
CA LYS A 46 -25.49 -1.69 12.78
C LYS A 46 -24.36 -2.17 11.91
N GLU A 47 -23.92 -3.39 12.16
CA GLU A 47 -22.88 -4.03 11.38
C GLU A 47 -23.45 -5.21 10.59
N ALA A 48 -23.46 -5.10 9.27
CA ALA A 48 -23.53 -6.26 8.39
C ALA A 48 -22.23 -7.09 8.45
N TYR A 49 -21.14 -6.52 8.96
CA TYR A 49 -19.82 -7.14 9.07
C TYR A 49 -19.11 -6.66 10.35
N ASN A 50 -18.70 -7.60 11.21
CA ASN A 50 -18.12 -7.38 12.55
C ASN A 50 -16.66 -6.86 12.50
N TYR A 51 -16.46 -5.59 12.15
CA TYR A 51 -15.12 -4.99 12.02
C TYR A 51 -14.82 -3.95 13.12
N VAL A 52 -13.88 -4.28 14.01
CA VAL A 52 -13.52 -3.46 15.18
C VAL A 52 -12.85 -2.12 14.83
N TYR A 53 -12.13 -2.05 13.71
CA TYR A 53 -11.40 -0.86 13.30
C TYR A 53 -11.12 -0.82 11.78
N LEU A 54 -10.88 0.39 11.25
CA LEU A 54 -10.53 0.63 9.85
C LEU A 54 -9.21 1.39 9.72
N MET A 55 -8.23 0.76 9.06
CA MET A 55 -6.94 1.39 8.72
C MET A 55 -7.09 2.23 7.45
N THR A 56 -7.17 3.53 7.63
CA THR A 56 -7.38 4.50 6.54
C THR A 56 -6.19 4.61 5.60
N ALA A 57 -4.98 4.23 6.01
CA ALA A 57 -3.81 4.17 5.12
C ALA A 57 -3.95 3.16 3.98
N ARG A 58 -4.98 2.29 4.00
CA ARG A 58 -5.31 1.38 2.89
C ARG A 58 -6.35 1.96 1.93
N LEU A 59 -6.94 3.10 2.26
CA LEU A 59 -7.95 3.78 1.45
C LEU A 59 -7.34 4.81 0.49
N ASN A 60 -6.04 5.10 0.61
CA ASN A 60 -5.36 6.09 -0.22
C ASN A 60 -4.82 5.50 -1.53
N GLN A 61 -4.55 6.37 -2.51
CA GLN A 61 -4.00 5.98 -3.81
C GLN A 61 -2.48 5.69 -3.76
N ASP A 62 -1.80 5.96 -2.65
CA ASP A 62 -0.35 5.78 -2.50
C ASP A 62 0.14 4.38 -2.90
N ALA A 63 -0.67 3.34 -2.70
CA ALA A 63 -0.29 1.98 -3.09
C ALA A 63 -0.16 1.85 -4.62
N LEU A 64 -1.06 2.49 -5.37
CA LEU A 64 -1.00 2.54 -6.83
C LEU A 64 0.12 3.47 -7.31
N GLU A 65 0.35 4.60 -6.64
CA GLU A 65 1.47 5.50 -7.00
C GLU A 65 2.82 4.83 -6.81
N ARG A 66 2.99 4.08 -5.71
CA ARG A 66 4.19 3.27 -5.46
C ARG A 66 4.37 2.19 -6.54
N PHE A 67 3.28 1.56 -6.96
CA PHE A 67 3.33 0.61 -8.07
C PHE A 67 3.77 1.27 -9.38
N PHE A 68 3.24 2.45 -9.71
CA PHE A 68 3.68 3.18 -10.90
C PHE A 68 5.13 3.67 -10.81
N GLY A 69 5.61 4.00 -9.60
CA GLY A 69 7.03 4.26 -9.34
C GLY A 69 7.89 3.06 -9.69
N LEU A 70 7.54 1.88 -9.16
CA LEU A 70 8.22 0.62 -9.48
C LEU A 70 8.26 0.35 -11.00
N VAL A 71 7.14 0.54 -11.71
CA VAL A 71 7.07 0.32 -13.16
C VAL A 71 7.97 1.30 -13.94
N ARG A 72 8.12 2.54 -13.47
CA ARG A 72 9.04 3.52 -14.05
C ARG A 72 10.50 3.13 -13.80
N ASP A 73 10.83 2.71 -12.58
CA ASP A 73 12.19 2.31 -12.19
C ASP A 73 12.66 1.03 -12.93
N VAL A 74 11.72 0.12 -13.22
CA VAL A 74 12.01 -1.09 -13.98
C VAL A 74 12.40 -0.73 -15.43
N CYS A 75 13.56 -1.22 -15.87
CA CYS A 75 14.22 -0.93 -17.15
C CYS A 75 14.96 0.42 -17.25
N GLY A 76 15.39 1.03 -16.14
CA GLY A 76 16.31 2.17 -16.15
C GLY A 76 15.64 3.50 -16.56
N SER A 77 16.34 4.36 -17.31
CA SER A 77 15.95 5.75 -17.62
C SER A 77 14.77 5.93 -18.58
N ASN A 78 13.76 5.06 -18.51
CA ASN A 78 12.55 5.17 -19.32
C ASN A 78 11.35 5.60 -18.47
N ASP A 79 11.38 6.87 -18.08
CA ASP A 79 10.41 7.53 -17.19
C ASP A 79 8.98 7.56 -17.78
N HIS A 80 8.88 7.51 -19.11
CA HIS A 80 7.61 7.62 -19.85
C HIS A 80 7.44 6.45 -20.82
N PRO A 81 7.15 5.24 -20.32
CA PRO A 81 6.99 4.07 -21.18
C PRO A 81 5.75 4.23 -22.08
N PHE A 82 5.89 3.86 -23.35
CA PHE A 82 4.74 3.65 -24.25
C PHE A 82 3.82 2.54 -23.70
N SER A 83 2.53 2.56 -24.08
CA SER A 83 1.52 1.63 -23.57
C SER A 83 1.86 0.13 -23.74
N THR A 84 2.52 -0.21 -24.84
CA THR A 84 3.00 -1.58 -25.12
C THR A 84 4.11 -2.00 -24.15
N LEU A 85 5.03 -1.09 -23.85
CA LEU A 85 6.11 -1.31 -22.90
C LEU A 85 5.59 -1.39 -21.45
N PHE A 86 4.59 -0.57 -21.09
CA PHE A 86 3.93 -0.69 -19.80
C PHE A 86 3.33 -2.10 -19.61
N SER A 87 2.65 -2.62 -20.64
CA SER A 87 2.06 -3.97 -20.59
C SER A 87 3.13 -5.06 -20.45
N GLN A 88 4.28 -4.90 -21.09
CA GLN A 88 5.42 -5.83 -20.95
C GLN A 88 6.03 -5.76 -19.55
N LYS A 89 6.28 -4.55 -19.03
CA LYS A 89 6.77 -4.31 -17.67
C LYS A 89 5.81 -4.86 -16.60
N PHE A 90 4.50 -4.66 -16.77
CA PHE A 90 3.47 -5.19 -15.88
C PHE A 90 3.51 -6.72 -15.79
N ARG A 91 3.60 -7.41 -16.94
CA ARG A 91 3.72 -8.88 -17.00
C ARG A 91 5.01 -9.36 -16.33
N LEU A 92 6.12 -8.67 -16.56
CA LEU A 92 7.41 -9.00 -15.96
C LEU A 92 7.36 -8.86 -14.43
N ILE A 93 6.85 -7.74 -13.89
CA ILE A 93 6.77 -7.52 -12.44
C ILE A 93 5.83 -8.54 -11.76
N SER A 94 4.69 -8.83 -12.40
CA SER A 94 3.70 -9.78 -11.87
C SER A 94 4.25 -11.21 -11.79
N THR A 95 5.09 -11.61 -12.74
CA THR A 95 5.73 -12.94 -12.75
C THR A 95 6.99 -12.97 -11.89
N TYR A 96 7.77 -11.89 -11.86
CA TYR A 96 8.96 -11.76 -11.02
C TYR A 96 8.62 -11.87 -9.53
N SER A 97 7.49 -11.31 -9.11
CA SER A 97 6.96 -11.43 -7.74
C SER A 97 6.70 -12.89 -7.31
N LEU A 98 6.49 -13.81 -8.26
CA LEU A 98 6.25 -15.23 -7.99
C LEU A 98 7.52 -16.07 -8.11
N ILE A 99 8.52 -15.57 -8.82
CA ILE A 99 9.74 -16.32 -9.14
C ILE A 99 10.86 -15.98 -8.14
N LYS A 100 10.98 -14.72 -7.73
CA LYS A 100 12.01 -14.31 -6.78
C LYS A 100 11.60 -14.68 -5.37
N SER A 101 12.32 -15.64 -4.80
CA SER A 101 12.24 -15.95 -3.38
C SER A 101 12.79 -14.77 -2.57
N CYS A 102 12.14 -14.41 -1.46
CA CYS A 102 12.65 -13.35 -0.57
C CYS A 102 14.04 -13.74 -0.03
N GLU A 103 15.00 -12.81 -0.03
CA GLU A 103 16.32 -13.05 0.57
C GLU A 103 16.15 -13.44 2.05
N GLY A 104 16.59 -14.64 2.42
CA GLY A 104 16.40 -15.23 3.75
C GLY A 104 15.26 -16.25 3.87
N SER A 105 14.57 -16.60 2.78
CA SER A 105 13.59 -17.70 2.77
C SER A 105 14.26 -19.07 2.82
N ASN A 106 13.66 -19.99 3.58
CA ASN A 106 14.17 -21.36 3.79
C ASN A 106 13.83 -22.30 2.63
N VAL A 107 13.12 -21.81 1.61
CA VAL A 107 12.69 -22.58 0.45
C VAL A 107 13.70 -22.34 -0.67
N ALA A 108 14.35 -23.41 -1.11
CA ALA A 108 15.28 -23.37 -2.22
C ALA A 108 14.59 -22.83 -3.49
N GLU A 109 15.24 -21.87 -4.16
CA GLU A 109 14.72 -21.08 -5.28
C GLU A 109 14.29 -21.95 -6.48
N ASP A 110 14.95 -23.10 -6.65
CA ASP A 110 14.66 -24.10 -7.68
C ASP A 110 13.27 -24.73 -7.54
N LYS A 111 12.85 -25.07 -6.32
CA LYS A 111 11.59 -25.78 -6.07
C LYS A 111 10.35 -24.95 -6.41
N MET A 112 10.43 -23.63 -6.27
CA MET A 112 9.30 -22.74 -6.56
C MET A 112 9.03 -22.66 -8.07
N ILE A 113 10.08 -22.52 -8.89
CA ILE A 113 9.97 -22.53 -10.35
C ILE A 113 9.46 -23.89 -10.84
N HIS A 114 10.01 -24.99 -10.32
CA HIS A 114 9.54 -26.33 -10.66
C HIS A 114 8.06 -26.53 -10.30
N SER A 115 7.62 -26.03 -9.15
CA SER A 115 6.21 -26.12 -8.75
C SER A 115 5.31 -25.30 -9.69
N LEU A 116 5.70 -24.06 -10.02
CA LEU A 116 4.98 -23.19 -10.96
C LEU A 116 4.88 -23.79 -12.37
N LEU A 117 5.95 -24.42 -12.86
CA LEU A 117 5.97 -25.06 -14.18
C LEU A 117 5.17 -26.38 -14.22
N HIS A 118 5.01 -27.08 -13.09
CA HIS A 118 4.27 -28.35 -13.02
C HIS A 118 2.75 -28.21 -12.79
N PHE A 119 2.22 -27.02 -12.45
CA PHE A 119 0.75 -26.81 -12.35
C PHE A 119 0.01 -27.07 -13.67
N SER A 120 0.68 -26.94 -14.81
CA SER A 120 0.15 -27.29 -16.13
C SER A 120 -0.09 -28.79 -16.33
N ASN A 121 0.45 -29.65 -15.45
CA ASN A 121 0.29 -31.10 -15.50
C ASN A 121 -0.81 -31.63 -14.56
N ILE A 122 -1.56 -30.76 -13.87
CA ILE A 122 -2.73 -31.20 -13.10
C ILE A 122 -3.81 -31.57 -14.13
N PRO A 123 -4.23 -32.84 -14.24
CA PRO A 123 -5.31 -33.20 -15.14
C PRO A 123 -6.57 -32.44 -14.72
N THR A 124 -7.15 -31.70 -15.66
CA THR A 124 -8.40 -30.93 -15.54
C THR A 124 -9.64 -31.79 -15.23
N SER A 125 -9.48 -33.08 -14.88
CA SER A 125 -10.57 -34.04 -14.70
C SER A 125 -11.22 -34.07 -13.31
N GLN A 126 -10.82 -33.20 -12.37
CA GLN A 126 -11.48 -33.12 -11.04
C GLN A 126 -12.00 -31.72 -10.66
N ALA A 127 -12.12 -30.79 -11.62
CA ALA A 127 -12.81 -29.50 -11.42
C ALA A 127 -14.31 -29.59 -11.74
N GLY A 128 -14.99 -30.61 -11.21
CA GLY A 128 -16.42 -30.83 -11.48
C GLY A 128 -17.07 -31.83 -10.54
N ARG A 129 -17.45 -31.37 -9.33
CA ARG A 129 -18.66 -31.71 -8.55
C ARG A 129 -18.45 -31.31 -7.08
N LEU A 130 -18.85 -30.09 -6.75
CA LEU A 130 -19.39 -29.78 -5.44
C LEU A 130 -20.91 -29.69 -5.63
N ASN A 131 -21.60 -30.79 -5.32
CA ASN A 131 -22.94 -30.75 -4.78
C ASN A 131 -22.81 -30.77 -3.26
#